data_AF-A0AAW0MLB5-F1
#
_entry.id   AF-A0AAW0MLB5-F1
#
_cell.length_a   1.000
_cell.length_b   1.000
_cell.length_c   1.000
_cell.angle_alpha   90.00
_cell.angle_beta   90.00
_cell.angle_gamma   90.00
#
_symmetry.space_group_name_H-M   'P 1'
#
loop_
_entity.id
_entity.type
_entity.pdbx_description
1 polymer ?
#
loop_
_entity_poly.entity_id
_entity_poly.type
_entity_poly.pdbx_seq_one_letter_code
_entity_poly.pdbx_strand_id
1 'polypeptide(L)'
;AGVVYSFHAIIYEYHFITSAVTKAEAQQYCREHYTDLAIFRNMDDISKVTRPTGYNYAWIGLFDGPASWQGVMTNDATRGNGRPPELPAPVGSNDSSSKQFILVEISLTWEEARSYCRQHYTDLAMIEDETENTAVAALKPSVNVWIGLYREPWMWPDGSAMAFKNWDNGQPSTATETCAVERYTKYWHDALCDRLFPFICQKVQILSSNSSEVETLKNRVINVQWKMQTLVNLSNPSSKAFLLSQLSEKLIQKGLTDINVKWTRSPQILHWK
;
A
#
# COMPACT_ATOMS: atom_id res chain seq x y z
N ALA A 1 3.10 -38.39 -14.31
CA ALA A 1 3.21 -37.27 -15.26
C ALA A 1 3.54 -36.01 -14.47
N GLY A 2 4.64 -35.34 -14.80
CA GLY A 2 5.16 -34.20 -14.03
C GLY A 2 4.41 -32.90 -14.28
N VAL A 3 4.22 -32.11 -13.23
CA VAL A 3 3.67 -30.75 -13.31
C VAL A 3 4.84 -29.78 -13.43
N VAL A 4 4.86 -28.98 -14.49
CA VAL A 4 5.78 -27.85 -14.65
C VAL A 4 5.17 -26.65 -13.92
N TYR A 5 5.89 -26.08 -12.95
CA TYR A 5 5.50 -24.86 -12.24
C TYR A 5 6.31 -23.70 -12.78
N SER A 6 5.64 -22.61 -13.20
CA SER A 6 6.32 -21.35 -13.50
C SER A 6 6.28 -20.40 -12.31
N PHE A 7 7.39 -20.30 -11.60
CA PHE A 7 7.66 -19.21 -10.67
C PHE A 7 7.95 -17.93 -11.46
N HIS A 8 7.32 -16.83 -11.05
CA HIS A 8 7.58 -15.51 -11.59
C HIS A 8 8.15 -14.64 -10.47
N ALA A 9 9.45 -14.34 -10.49
CA ALA A 9 10.04 -13.38 -9.58
C ALA A 9 9.91 -11.97 -10.19
N ILE A 10 9.28 -11.04 -9.46
CA ILE A 10 9.23 -9.63 -9.86
C ILE A 10 10.45 -8.92 -9.28
N ILE A 11 11.28 -8.38 -10.16
CA ILE A 11 12.49 -7.61 -9.86
C ILE A 11 12.25 -6.18 -10.34
N TYR A 12 12.59 -5.23 -9.47
CA TYR A 12 12.55 -3.80 -9.78
C TYR A 12 13.99 -3.30 -9.95
N GLU A 13 14.25 -2.71 -11.11
CA GLU A 13 15.49 -2.02 -11.45
C GLU A 13 15.20 -0.52 -11.53
N TYR A 14 16.08 0.32 -10.98
CA TYR A 14 15.86 1.76 -10.87
C TYR A 14 16.95 2.54 -11.61
N HIS A 15 16.55 3.53 -12.41
CA HIS A 15 17.46 4.32 -13.22
C HIS A 15 17.28 5.81 -12.93
N PHE A 16 18.37 6.49 -12.59
CA PHE A 16 18.39 7.93 -12.38
C PHE A 16 18.63 8.65 -13.71
N ILE A 17 17.69 9.49 -14.13
CA ILE A 17 17.77 10.29 -15.35
C ILE A 17 18.06 11.75 -14.96
N THR A 18 19.16 12.29 -15.48
CA THR A 18 19.66 13.63 -15.11
C THR A 18 18.93 14.78 -15.81
N SER A 19 18.17 14.50 -16.87
CA SER A 19 17.37 15.49 -17.60
C SER A 19 16.31 16.11 -16.69
N ALA A 20 16.34 17.43 -16.55
CA ALA A 20 15.35 18.15 -15.75
C ALA A 20 14.11 18.47 -16.60
N VAL A 21 12.98 17.86 -16.25
CA VAL A 21 11.69 18.00 -16.96
C VAL A 21 10.54 18.06 -15.96
N THR A 22 9.33 18.40 -16.42
CA THR A 22 8.12 18.36 -15.58
C THR A 22 7.77 16.91 -15.19
N LYS A 23 6.93 16.72 -14.16
CA LYS A 23 6.52 15.36 -13.75
C LYS A 23 5.80 14.63 -14.89
N ALA A 24 4.99 15.33 -15.68
CA ALA A 24 4.26 14.74 -16.79
C ALA A 24 5.21 14.24 -17.90
N GLU A 25 6.19 15.07 -18.27
CA GLU A 25 7.22 14.70 -19.25
C GLU A 25 8.12 13.57 -18.73
N ALA A 26 8.51 13.61 -17.45
CA ALA A 26 9.28 12.52 -16.82
C ALA A 26 8.50 11.20 -16.85
N GLN A 27 7.22 11.24 -16.54
CA GLN A 27 6.35 10.07 -16.58
C GLN A 27 6.23 9.51 -18.00
N GLN A 28 6.04 10.37 -18.98
CA GLN A 28 6.00 9.97 -20.39
C GLN A 28 7.31 9.33 -20.81
N TYR A 29 8.45 9.97 -20.55
CA TYR A 29 9.77 9.42 -20.85
C TYR A 29 9.98 8.05 -20.20
N CYS A 30 9.65 7.90 -18.92
CA CYS A 30 9.82 6.61 -18.25
C CYS A 30 8.91 5.52 -18.82
N ARG A 31 7.72 5.84 -19.35
CA ARG A 31 6.85 4.88 -20.02
C ARG A 31 7.30 4.53 -21.43
N GLU A 32 8.01 5.45 -22.09
CA GLU A 32 8.59 5.23 -23.43
C GLU A 32 9.86 4.37 -23.37
N HIS A 33 10.68 4.52 -22.32
CA HIS A 33 11.98 3.86 -22.22
C HIS A 33 12.10 2.78 -21.13
N TYR A 34 11.19 2.78 -20.15
CA TYR A 34 11.16 1.88 -18.99
C TYR A 34 9.72 1.44 -18.71
N THR A 35 9.39 1.06 -17.46
CA THR A 35 8.01 0.70 -17.10
C THR A 35 7.19 1.94 -16.72
N ASP A 36 7.66 2.72 -15.75
CA ASP A 36 7.05 4.00 -15.35
C ASP A 36 8.05 4.74 -14.43
N LEU A 37 7.65 5.86 -13.84
CA LEU A 37 8.35 6.48 -12.71
C LEU A 37 8.47 5.51 -11.53
N ALA A 38 9.52 5.68 -10.74
CA ALA A 38 9.88 4.78 -9.65
C ALA A 38 8.82 4.71 -8.55
N ILE A 39 8.49 3.48 -8.15
CA ILE A 39 7.64 3.15 -7.01
C ILE A 39 8.50 2.44 -5.96
N PHE A 40 8.65 3.03 -4.78
CA PHE A 40 9.43 2.44 -3.70
C PHE A 40 8.53 1.72 -2.71
N ARG A 41 8.78 0.42 -2.48
CA ARG A 41 7.96 -0.40 -1.57
C ARG A 41 8.57 -0.58 -0.19
N ASN A 42 9.86 -0.26 -0.06
CA ASN A 42 10.63 -0.35 1.19
C ASN A 42 11.98 0.38 1.03
N MET A 43 12.78 0.36 2.09
CA MET A 43 14.12 0.94 2.10
C MET A 43 15.11 0.26 1.14
N ASP A 44 14.96 -1.04 0.87
CA ASP A 44 15.83 -1.75 -0.09
C ASP A 44 15.62 -1.26 -1.52
N ASP A 45 14.42 -0.78 -1.85
CA ASP A 45 14.15 -0.18 -3.15
C ASP A 45 14.82 1.19 -3.29
N ILE A 46 14.78 2.03 -2.25
CA ILE A 46 15.44 3.35 -2.27
C ILE A 46 16.97 3.20 -2.30
N SER A 47 17.52 2.19 -1.63
CA SER A 47 18.97 1.95 -1.58
C SER A 47 19.56 1.51 -2.93
N LYS A 48 18.76 0.90 -3.81
CA LYS A 48 19.17 0.54 -5.19
C LYS A 48 19.36 1.74 -6.10
N VAL A 49 18.82 2.91 -5.75
CA VAL A 49 18.94 4.12 -6.57
C VAL A 49 20.35 4.70 -6.44
N THR A 50 21.12 4.61 -7.52
CA THR A 50 22.43 5.24 -7.65
C THR A 50 22.27 6.63 -8.27
N ARG A 51 22.59 7.67 -7.49
CA ARG A 51 22.41 9.08 -7.86
C ARG A 51 23.78 9.73 -8.12
N PRO A 52 23.99 10.40 -9.26
CA PRO A 52 25.23 11.15 -9.52
C PRO A 52 25.43 12.31 -8.53
N THR A 53 26.68 12.70 -8.29
CA THR A 53 27.00 13.86 -7.45
C THR A 53 26.43 15.15 -8.06
N GLY A 54 25.92 16.04 -7.21
CA GLY A 54 25.39 17.35 -7.61
C GLY A 54 23.88 17.40 -7.88
N TYR A 55 23.14 16.28 -7.77
CA TYR A 55 21.68 16.26 -7.97
C TYR A 55 20.93 16.12 -6.66
N ASN A 56 20.19 17.15 -6.25
CA ASN A 56 19.55 17.17 -4.93
C ASN A 56 18.15 16.53 -4.88
N TYR A 57 17.41 16.56 -5.98
CA TYR A 57 16.01 16.11 -6.06
C TYR A 57 15.80 15.25 -7.31
N ALA A 58 14.77 14.39 -7.30
CA ALA A 58 14.28 13.76 -8.52
C ALA A 58 12.80 13.35 -8.41
N TRP A 59 12.06 13.46 -9.52
CA TRP A 59 10.68 12.99 -9.61
C TRP A 59 10.58 11.48 -9.37
N ILE A 60 9.55 11.10 -8.62
CA ILE A 60 9.17 9.70 -8.35
C ILE A 60 7.69 9.50 -8.69
N GLY A 61 7.25 8.24 -8.75
CA GLY A 61 5.89 7.86 -9.16
C GLY A 61 4.80 8.21 -8.15
N LEU A 62 5.03 9.08 -7.17
CA LEU A 62 4.04 9.37 -6.14
C LEU A 62 3.31 10.67 -6.46
N PHE A 63 1.98 10.63 -6.39
CA PHE A 63 1.13 11.80 -6.63
C PHE A 63 -0.04 11.85 -5.64
N ASP A 64 -0.53 13.05 -5.34
CA ASP A 64 -1.74 13.29 -4.55
C ASP A 64 -2.96 13.19 -5.47
N GLY A 65 -3.84 12.20 -5.23
CA GLY A 65 -5.03 11.99 -6.05
C GLY A 65 -6.20 12.91 -5.67
N PRO A 66 -7.09 13.28 -6.61
CA PRO A 66 -8.22 14.19 -6.34
C PRO A 66 -9.29 13.64 -5.37
N ALA A 67 -9.18 12.39 -4.91
CA ALA A 67 -10.08 11.75 -3.94
C ALA A 67 -9.51 11.75 -2.50
N SER A 68 -8.76 12.80 -2.13
CA SER A 68 -7.92 12.88 -0.93
C SER A 68 -8.55 12.75 0.44
N TRP A 69 -9.87 12.75 0.49
CA TRP A 69 -10.63 12.77 1.71
C TRP A 69 -11.23 11.38 1.93
N GLN A 70 -10.69 10.62 2.88
CA GLN A 70 -11.44 9.48 3.41
C GLN A 70 -12.42 10.02 4.47
N GLY A 71 -13.70 10.04 4.10
CA GLY A 71 -14.79 10.64 4.89
C GLY A 71 -15.53 11.69 4.07
N VAL A 72 -16.12 11.26 2.96
CA VAL A 72 -16.84 12.17 2.07
C VAL A 72 -18.23 12.45 2.64
N MET A 73 -18.40 13.60 3.30
CA MET A 73 -19.64 14.35 3.15
C MET A 73 -19.59 14.94 1.74
N THR A 74 -20.25 14.32 0.76
CA THR A 74 -20.53 15.01 -0.50
C THR A 74 -21.65 16.00 -0.21
N ASN A 75 -21.26 17.22 0.13
CA ASN A 75 -22.11 18.38 0.01
C ASN A 75 -21.46 19.35 -0.99
N ASP A 76 -21.32 18.92 -2.25
CA ASP A 76 -21.56 19.86 -3.34
C ASP A 76 -21.91 19.19 -4.68
N ALA A 77 -22.90 19.79 -5.32
CA ALA A 77 -23.40 19.45 -6.62
C ALA A 77 -22.47 20.03 -7.68
N THR A 78 -21.64 19.22 -8.33
CA THR A 78 -21.24 19.33 -9.76
C THR A 78 -20.01 18.47 -10.07
N ARG A 79 -20.22 17.28 -10.66
CA ARG A 79 -19.49 16.79 -11.85
C ARG A 79 -19.93 15.37 -12.24
N GLY A 80 -20.71 15.32 -13.32
CA GLY A 80 -20.59 14.37 -14.43
C GLY A 80 -20.60 12.86 -14.16
N ASN A 81 -21.78 12.27 -14.24
CA ASN A 81 -22.10 10.95 -14.82
C ASN A 81 -20.97 9.91 -14.92
N GLY A 82 -20.88 9.06 -13.90
CA GLY A 82 -20.28 7.73 -13.97
C GLY A 82 -20.75 6.90 -12.78
N ARG A 83 -21.74 6.01 -12.99
CA ARG A 83 -22.32 5.15 -11.95
C ARG A 83 -21.29 4.11 -11.49
N PRO A 84 -20.87 4.06 -10.21
CA PRO A 84 -20.18 2.89 -9.69
C PRO A 84 -21.16 1.72 -9.54
N PRO A 85 -20.76 0.45 -9.72
CA PRO A 85 -21.66 -0.70 -9.60
C PRO A 85 -22.21 -0.81 -8.17
N GLU A 86 -23.55 -0.86 -8.02
CA GLU A 86 -24.22 -1.23 -6.77
C GLU A 86 -23.84 -2.66 -6.38
N LEU A 87 -23.17 -2.82 -5.24
CA LEU A 87 -23.12 -4.10 -4.52
C LEU A 87 -24.42 -4.25 -3.72
N PRO A 88 -25.04 -5.45 -3.69
CA PRO A 88 -26.29 -5.65 -2.97
C PRO A 88 -26.07 -5.48 -1.46
N ALA A 89 -26.95 -4.70 -0.83
CA ALA A 89 -26.91 -4.41 0.59
C ALA A 89 -26.95 -5.70 1.44
N PRO A 90 -26.16 -5.79 2.55
CA PRO A 90 -26.38 -6.82 3.53
C PRO A 90 -27.69 -6.53 4.28
N VAL A 91 -28.47 -7.59 4.45
CA VAL A 91 -29.69 -7.62 5.25
C VAL A 91 -29.37 -7.25 6.69
N GLY A 92 -30.00 -6.16 7.15
CA GLY A 92 -30.49 -5.94 8.51
C GLY A 92 -29.52 -6.14 9.68
N SER A 93 -28.98 -5.02 10.18
CA SER A 93 -28.84 -4.82 11.63
C SER A 93 -29.16 -3.37 11.96
N ASN A 94 -30.34 -3.14 12.54
CA ASN A 94 -30.61 -1.94 13.33
C ASN A 94 -29.66 -1.99 14.53
N ASP A 95 -28.57 -1.24 14.46
CA ASP A 95 -27.82 -0.87 15.66
C ASP A 95 -27.62 0.65 15.59
N SER A 96 -28.47 1.39 16.30
CA SER A 96 -28.27 2.83 16.46
C SER A 96 -27.09 3.02 17.41
N SER A 97 -25.88 2.96 16.89
CA SER A 97 -24.67 3.25 17.66
C SER A 97 -24.70 4.73 18.05
N SER A 98 -25.17 5.04 19.25
CA SER A 98 -25.13 6.40 19.80
C SER A 98 -23.67 6.81 19.99
N LYS A 99 -23.15 7.71 19.15
CA LYS A 99 -21.81 8.28 19.32
C LYS A 99 -21.81 9.24 20.50
N GLN A 100 -20.76 9.17 21.32
CA GLN A 100 -20.49 10.15 22.38
C GLN A 100 -19.20 10.90 22.05
N PHE A 101 -19.26 12.23 22.03
CA PHE A 101 -18.10 13.08 21.79
C PHE A 101 -17.55 13.60 23.11
N ILE A 102 -16.22 13.57 23.26
CA ILE A 102 -15.50 13.99 24.46
C ILE A 102 -14.45 15.02 24.04
N LEU A 103 -14.43 16.18 24.71
CA LEU A 103 -13.37 17.17 24.54
C LEU A 103 -12.18 16.81 25.45
N VAL A 104 -10.98 16.76 24.88
CA VAL A 104 -9.73 16.59 25.61
C VAL A 104 -8.90 17.88 25.47
N GLU A 105 -8.70 18.60 26.57
CA GLU A 105 -8.02 19.90 26.59
C GLU A 105 -6.48 19.78 26.72
N ILE A 106 -5.87 18.87 25.96
CA ILE A 106 -4.42 18.67 25.91
C ILE A 106 -3.93 19.02 24.50
N SER A 107 -2.90 19.86 24.40
CA SER A 107 -2.29 20.22 23.12
C SER A 107 -1.37 19.11 22.64
N LEU A 108 -1.80 18.40 21.59
CA LEU A 108 -1.08 17.29 20.95
C LEU A 108 -1.05 17.51 19.43
N THR A 109 -0.08 16.91 18.74
CA THR A 109 -0.16 16.75 17.27
C THR A 109 -1.35 15.85 16.91
N TRP A 110 -1.81 15.88 15.65
CA TRP A 110 -2.97 15.05 15.24
C TRP A 110 -2.71 13.54 15.46
N GLU A 111 -1.50 13.06 15.17
CA GLU A 111 -1.12 11.65 15.38
C GLU A 111 -1.08 11.28 16.86
N GLU A 112 -0.52 12.14 17.71
CA GLU A 112 -0.50 11.94 19.17
C GLU A 112 -1.92 12.00 19.75
N ALA A 113 -2.75 12.94 19.29
CA ALA A 113 -4.15 13.05 19.70
C ALA A 113 -4.95 11.79 19.30
N ARG A 114 -4.73 11.27 18.10
CA ARG A 114 -5.34 10.00 17.66
C ARG A 114 -4.87 8.81 18.48
N SER A 115 -3.57 8.70 18.73
CA SER A 115 -3.02 7.64 19.56
C SER A 115 -3.58 7.71 20.98
N TYR A 116 -3.66 8.91 21.55
CA TYR A 116 -4.28 9.15 22.86
C TYR A 116 -5.75 8.75 22.87
N CYS A 117 -6.54 9.17 21.88
CA CYS A 117 -7.94 8.80 21.77
C CYS A 117 -8.14 7.29 21.59
N ARG A 118 -7.25 6.58 20.88
CA ARG A 118 -7.31 5.11 20.76
C ARG A 118 -6.86 4.36 22.01
N GLN A 119 -6.02 5.00 22.82
CA GLN A 119 -5.54 4.43 24.08
C GLN A 119 -6.58 4.59 25.21
N HIS A 120 -7.29 5.72 25.23
CA HIS A 120 -8.20 6.09 26.31
C HIS A 120 -9.69 6.00 25.95
N TYR A 121 -10.02 6.05 24.66
CA TYR A 121 -11.37 6.05 24.09
C TYR A 121 -11.41 5.17 22.82
N THR A 122 -12.28 5.50 21.84
CA THR A 122 -12.38 4.75 20.57
C THR A 122 -11.38 5.27 19.52
N ASP A 123 -11.54 6.50 19.07
CA ASP A 123 -10.66 7.18 18.11
C ASP A 123 -10.99 8.68 18.12
N LEU A 124 -10.33 9.48 17.28
CA LEU A 124 -10.76 10.86 17.02
C LEU A 124 -12.19 10.90 16.44
N ALA A 125 -12.92 11.97 16.74
CA ALA A 125 -14.33 12.13 16.39
C ALA A 125 -14.57 12.09 14.87
N MET A 126 -15.32 11.09 14.39
CA MET A 126 -15.84 11.05 13.02
C MET A 126 -17.25 11.64 13.00
N ILE A 127 -17.35 12.85 12.45
CA ILE A 127 -18.59 13.61 12.31
C ILE A 127 -19.21 13.25 10.96
N GLU A 128 -20.34 12.56 10.97
CA GLU A 128 -20.97 12.00 9.78
C GLU A 128 -22.25 12.74 9.37
N ASP A 129 -22.79 13.62 10.22
CA ASP A 129 -23.97 14.43 9.93
C ASP A 129 -23.98 15.80 10.66
N GLU A 130 -24.98 16.63 10.34
CA GLU A 130 -25.15 17.97 10.90
C GLU A 130 -25.48 17.98 12.41
N THR A 131 -26.17 16.95 12.89
CA THR A 131 -26.53 16.81 14.31
C THR A 131 -25.26 16.57 15.13
N GLU A 132 -24.40 15.68 14.66
CA GLU A 132 -23.09 15.41 15.25
C GLU A 132 -22.18 16.63 15.20
N ASN A 133 -22.17 17.37 14.08
CA ASN A 133 -21.40 18.59 13.95
C ASN A 133 -21.82 19.64 14.98
N THR A 134 -23.13 19.81 15.17
CA THR A 134 -23.68 20.73 16.18
C THR A 134 -23.32 20.31 17.60
N ALA A 135 -23.42 19.00 17.90
CA ALA A 135 -23.03 18.45 19.20
C ALA A 135 -21.53 18.67 19.49
N VAL A 136 -20.65 18.42 18.53
CA VAL A 136 -19.22 18.67 18.68
C VAL A 136 -18.92 20.17 18.81
N ALA A 137 -19.60 21.04 18.05
CA ALA A 137 -19.44 22.49 18.15
C ALA A 137 -19.78 23.03 19.54
N ALA A 138 -20.84 22.51 20.18
CA ALA A 138 -21.24 22.88 21.53
C ALA A 138 -20.18 22.52 22.59
N LEU A 139 -19.38 21.47 22.36
CA LEU A 139 -18.29 21.07 23.26
C LEU A 139 -17.06 21.99 23.16
N LYS A 140 -16.88 22.72 22.05
CA LYS A 140 -15.66 23.51 21.75
C LYS A 140 -15.94 25.00 21.47
N PRO A 141 -16.57 25.75 22.39
CA PRO A 141 -17.07 27.09 22.11
C PRO A 141 -15.99 28.12 21.71
N SER A 142 -14.73 27.90 22.09
CA SER A 142 -13.64 28.87 21.87
C SER A 142 -12.29 28.24 21.51
N VAL A 143 -12.26 26.96 21.13
CA VAL A 143 -11.02 26.23 20.86
C VAL A 143 -11.09 25.44 19.54
N ASN A 144 -9.98 25.41 18.81
CA ASN A 144 -9.80 24.50 17.68
C ASN A 144 -9.43 23.11 18.22
N VAL A 145 -10.01 22.07 17.63
CA VAL A 145 -9.77 20.67 18.05
C VAL A 145 -9.47 19.81 16.83
N TRP A 146 -8.71 18.75 17.04
CA TRP A 146 -8.55 17.69 16.04
C TRP A 146 -9.84 16.85 15.94
N ILE A 147 -10.21 16.47 14.71
CA ILE A 147 -11.27 15.50 14.43
C ILE A 147 -10.69 14.33 13.63
N GLY A 148 -11.44 13.23 13.54
CA GLY A 148 -11.03 11.99 12.87
C GLY A 148 -10.97 12.11 11.35
N LEU A 149 -11.41 13.23 10.78
CA LEU A 149 -11.20 13.53 9.37
C LEU A 149 -9.71 13.76 9.11
N TYR A 150 -9.16 13.01 8.15
CA TYR A 150 -7.76 13.12 7.75
C TYR A 150 -7.65 13.11 6.22
N ARG A 151 -6.65 13.83 5.70
CA ARG A 151 -6.33 13.85 4.27
C ARG A 151 -5.10 13.00 4.01
N GLU A 152 -5.27 11.90 3.28
CA GLU A 152 -4.18 11.17 2.64
C GLU A 152 -4.68 10.40 1.40
N PRO A 153 -4.25 10.79 0.18
CA PRO A 153 -4.25 9.84 -0.93
C PRO A 153 -2.99 10.00 -1.78
N TRP A 154 -1.83 10.16 -1.16
CA TRP A 154 -0.63 9.90 -1.93
C TRP A 154 -0.79 8.48 -2.50
N MET A 155 -0.59 8.34 -3.79
CA MET A 155 -0.82 7.09 -4.50
C MET A 155 0.33 6.86 -5.46
N TRP A 156 0.69 5.59 -5.58
CA TRP A 156 1.52 5.14 -6.67
C TRP A 156 0.69 5.09 -7.96
N PRO A 157 1.32 5.20 -9.15
CA PRO A 157 0.61 5.28 -10.43
C PRO A 157 -0.14 3.98 -10.75
N ASP A 158 0.26 2.88 -10.13
CA ASP A 158 -0.35 1.55 -10.23
C ASP A 158 -1.53 1.34 -9.26
N GLY A 159 -1.86 2.34 -8.44
CA GLY A 159 -2.93 2.26 -7.44
C GLY A 159 -2.61 1.36 -6.23
N SER A 160 -1.35 0.91 -6.11
CA SER A 160 -0.94 0.08 -4.97
C SER A 160 -0.97 0.88 -3.65
N ALA A 161 -1.28 0.17 -2.56
CA ALA A 161 -1.36 0.77 -1.24
C ALA A 161 -0.01 1.37 -0.81
N MET A 162 -0.04 2.58 -0.25
CA MET A 162 1.12 3.23 0.38
C MET A 162 1.48 2.59 1.72
N ALA A 163 1.95 1.35 1.70
CA ALA A 163 2.44 0.67 2.89
C ALA A 163 3.77 1.26 3.40
N PHE A 164 4.50 1.95 2.53
CA PHE A 164 5.79 2.54 2.83
C PHE A 164 5.83 4.01 2.41
N LYS A 165 6.35 4.85 3.30
CA LYS A 165 6.48 6.30 3.13
C LYS A 165 7.81 6.73 3.72
N ASN A 166 8.53 7.61 3.02
CA ASN A 166 9.79 8.15 3.52
C ASN A 166 9.81 9.69 3.44
N TRP A 167 8.72 10.32 3.86
CA TRP A 167 8.64 11.79 3.93
C TRP A 167 9.72 12.37 4.83
N ASP A 168 10.29 13.51 4.43
CA ASP A 168 11.16 14.30 5.28
C ASP A 168 10.35 14.93 6.42
N ASN A 169 11.04 15.40 7.46
CA ASN A 169 10.36 16.02 8.59
C ASN A 169 9.58 17.27 8.13
N GLY A 170 8.29 17.34 8.48
CA GLY A 170 7.40 18.42 8.06
C GLY A 170 6.91 18.31 6.60
N GLN A 171 7.03 17.13 5.97
CA GLN A 171 6.51 16.84 4.64
C GLN A 171 5.45 15.74 4.69
N PRO A 172 4.48 15.72 3.74
CA PRO A 172 4.17 16.77 2.77
C PRO A 172 3.72 18.06 3.48
N SER A 173 4.00 19.21 2.87
CA SER A 173 3.86 20.52 3.53
C SER A 173 2.69 21.36 3.03
N THR A 174 2.22 21.14 1.80
CA THR A 174 1.15 21.95 1.22
C THR A 174 0.08 21.12 0.51
N ALA A 175 -1.09 21.73 0.30
CA ALA A 175 -2.17 21.10 -0.44
C ALA A 175 -2.08 21.26 -1.96
N THR A 176 -1.26 22.21 -2.42
CA THR A 176 -1.09 22.58 -3.82
C THR A 176 0.02 21.77 -4.51
N GLU A 177 0.95 21.23 -3.74
CA GLU A 177 2.06 20.43 -4.25
C GLU A 177 1.66 18.95 -4.33
N THR A 178 1.17 18.55 -5.49
CA THR A 178 0.54 17.23 -5.68
C THR A 178 1.49 16.18 -6.27
N CYS A 179 2.76 16.50 -6.47
CA CYS A 179 3.78 15.57 -7.00
C CYS A 179 4.90 15.40 -5.97
N ALA A 180 5.49 14.22 -5.88
CA ALA A 180 6.58 13.98 -4.93
C ALA A 180 7.95 13.92 -5.60
N VAL A 181 8.97 14.38 -4.87
CA VAL A 181 10.38 14.23 -5.23
C VAL A 181 11.15 13.50 -4.14
N GLU A 182 12.12 12.67 -4.51
CA GLU A 182 13.09 12.09 -3.60
C GLU A 182 14.35 12.96 -3.54
N ARG A 183 14.81 13.24 -2.31
CA ARG A 183 16.03 13.99 -2.02
C ARG A 183 17.24 13.09 -2.08
N TYR A 184 18.42 13.68 -2.28
CA TYR A 184 19.69 12.97 -2.14
C TYR A 184 19.88 12.28 -0.76
N THR A 185 19.19 12.78 0.28
CA THR A 185 19.14 12.19 1.63
C THR A 185 18.18 11.00 1.77
N LYS A 186 17.55 10.56 0.67
CA LYS A 186 16.58 9.47 0.61
C LYS A 186 15.15 9.80 1.07
N TYR A 187 14.95 10.98 1.67
CA TYR A 187 13.64 11.45 2.11
C TYR A 187 12.84 12.14 1.00
N TRP A 188 11.52 12.19 1.15
CA TRP A 188 10.58 12.68 0.14
C TRP A 188 10.02 14.05 0.51
N HIS A 189 9.83 14.90 -0.49
CA HIS A 189 9.18 16.21 -0.39
C HIS A 189 8.03 16.27 -1.38
N ASP A 190 6.98 17.03 -1.04
CA ASP A 190 6.00 17.46 -2.03
C ASP A 190 6.57 18.62 -2.89
N ALA A 191 6.12 18.69 -4.14
CA ALA A 191 6.51 19.73 -5.08
C ALA A 191 5.42 20.01 -6.12
N LEU A 192 5.45 21.23 -6.68
CA LEU A 192 4.62 21.59 -7.83
C LEU A 192 5.02 20.78 -9.06
N CYS A 193 4.06 20.10 -9.69
CA CYS A 193 4.29 19.15 -10.78
C CYS A 193 4.92 19.74 -12.06
N ASP A 194 4.85 21.06 -12.22
CA ASP A 194 5.42 21.83 -13.34
C ASP A 194 6.88 22.25 -13.12
N ARG A 195 7.44 21.99 -11.93
CA ARG A 195 8.88 22.18 -11.70
C ARG A 195 9.72 21.22 -12.54
N LEU A 196 10.88 21.70 -12.94
CA LEU A 196 11.84 20.89 -13.69
C LEU A 196 12.77 20.18 -12.71
N PHE A 197 12.68 18.85 -12.65
CA PHE A 197 13.60 18.03 -11.87
C PHE A 197 14.12 16.86 -12.71
N PRO A 198 15.33 16.35 -12.39
CA PRO A 198 15.73 15.00 -12.74
C PRO A 198 14.67 13.99 -12.29
N PHE A 199 14.74 12.74 -12.74
CA PHE A 199 13.68 11.78 -12.41
C PHE A 199 14.21 10.36 -12.34
N ILE A 200 13.50 9.50 -11.60
CA ILE A 200 13.86 8.10 -11.40
C ILE A 200 12.84 7.24 -12.11
N CYS A 201 13.27 6.45 -13.10
CA CYS A 201 12.43 5.46 -13.75
C CYS A 201 12.60 4.09 -13.07
N GLN A 202 11.54 3.30 -13.04
CA GLN A 202 11.60 1.88 -12.70
C GLN A 202 11.43 1.01 -13.95
N LYS A 203 12.13 -0.11 -13.97
CA LYS A 203 11.92 -1.20 -14.91
C LYS A 203 11.55 -2.45 -14.13
N VAL A 204 10.41 -3.02 -14.48
CA VAL A 204 9.86 -4.22 -13.84
C VAL A 204 10.20 -5.43 -14.71
N GLN A 205 10.95 -6.37 -14.15
CA GLN A 205 11.26 -7.64 -14.81
C GLN A 205 10.50 -8.76 -14.11
N ILE A 206 9.82 -9.60 -14.90
CA ILE A 206 9.13 -10.79 -14.42
C ILE A 206 9.95 -11.99 -14.86
N LEU A 207 10.78 -12.54 -13.97
CA LEU A 207 11.58 -13.73 -14.26
C LEU A 207 10.71 -14.98 -14.17
N SER A 208 10.36 -15.55 -15.31
CA SER A 208 9.75 -16.88 -15.39
C SER A 208 10.80 -17.97 -15.14
N SER A 209 10.39 -19.04 -14.46
CA SER A 209 11.13 -20.24 -14.01
C SER A 209 12.12 -20.96 -14.93
N ASN A 210 12.39 -20.46 -16.14
CA ASN A 210 13.28 -21.09 -17.11
C ASN A 210 14.61 -20.32 -17.29
N SER A 211 14.88 -19.27 -16.50
CA SER A 211 16.18 -18.58 -16.52
C SER A 211 17.13 -19.12 -15.45
N SER A 212 18.41 -19.24 -15.79
CA SER A 212 19.53 -19.70 -14.96
C SER A 212 19.88 -18.79 -13.77
N GLU A 213 19.05 -17.79 -13.46
CA GLU A 213 19.26 -16.81 -12.37
C GLU A 213 18.55 -17.19 -11.06
N VAL A 214 17.79 -18.29 -11.04
CA VAL A 214 17.01 -18.76 -9.87
C VAL A 214 17.88 -19.10 -8.64
N GLU A 215 19.19 -19.31 -8.82
CA GLU A 215 20.12 -19.68 -7.74
C GLU A 215 20.33 -18.59 -6.67
N THR A 216 19.98 -17.32 -6.95
CA THR A 216 20.17 -16.19 -6.02
C THR A 216 18.97 -15.87 -5.11
N LEU A 217 17.86 -16.61 -5.20
CA LEU A 217 16.55 -16.29 -4.57
C LEU A 217 16.35 -16.70 -3.10
N LYS A 218 17.40 -16.86 -2.29
CA LYS A 218 17.32 -17.54 -0.97
C LYS A 218 16.35 -16.97 0.09
N ASN A 219 15.71 -15.80 -0.07
CA ASN A 219 14.92 -15.19 1.03
C ASN A 219 13.49 -14.70 0.68
N ARG A 220 12.65 -15.43 -0.09
CA ARG A 220 11.23 -15.05 -0.29
C ARG A 220 10.22 -16.18 -0.08
N VAL A 221 9.04 -15.82 0.46
CA VAL A 221 7.89 -16.72 0.70
C VAL A 221 7.20 -17.07 -0.63
N ILE A 222 7.15 -18.36 -0.95
CA ILE A 222 6.62 -18.89 -2.21
C ILE A 222 5.24 -19.54 -1.96
N ASN A 223 4.19 -19.04 -2.62
CA ASN A 223 2.84 -19.62 -2.55
C ASN A 223 2.68 -20.72 -3.60
N VAL A 224 2.45 -21.97 -3.16
CA VAL A 224 2.31 -23.14 -4.04
C VAL A 224 0.86 -23.65 -4.01
N GLN A 225 0.29 -23.92 -5.18
CA GLN A 225 -1.03 -24.57 -5.34
C GLN A 225 -0.89 -25.92 -6.03
N TRP A 226 -1.66 -26.90 -5.59
CA TRP A 226 -1.54 -28.30 -6.01
C TRP A 226 -2.84 -29.07 -5.83
N LYS A 227 -3.05 -30.08 -6.67
CA LYS A 227 -4.15 -31.03 -6.62
C LYS A 227 -3.58 -32.43 -6.38
N MET A 228 -4.15 -33.17 -5.42
CA MET A 228 -3.73 -34.54 -5.11
C MET A 228 -4.96 -35.41 -4.82
N GLN A 229 -4.87 -36.69 -5.17
CA GLN A 229 -5.81 -37.70 -4.73
C GLN A 229 -5.24 -38.36 -3.47
N THR A 230 -5.99 -38.33 -2.38
CA THR A 230 -5.58 -38.87 -1.08
C THR A 230 -6.76 -39.51 -0.38
N LEU A 231 -6.50 -40.59 0.37
CA LEU A 231 -7.48 -41.24 1.26
C LEU A 231 -7.53 -40.57 2.64
N VAL A 232 -6.68 -39.56 2.88
CA VAL A 232 -6.54 -38.87 4.16
C VAL A 232 -7.56 -37.73 4.28
N ASN A 233 -8.25 -37.63 5.42
CA ASN A 233 -9.22 -36.56 5.67
C ASN A 233 -8.54 -35.21 5.92
N LEU A 234 -8.55 -34.36 4.90
CA LEU A 234 -7.92 -33.03 4.93
C LEU A 234 -8.68 -31.99 5.76
N SER A 235 -9.81 -32.32 6.36
CA SER A 235 -10.50 -31.47 7.33
C SER A 235 -9.89 -31.60 8.74
N ASN A 236 -9.16 -32.69 9.02
CA ASN A 236 -8.52 -32.91 10.32
C ASN A 236 -7.20 -32.10 10.44
N PRO A 237 -7.03 -31.27 11.49
CA PRO A 237 -5.79 -30.54 11.74
C PRO A 237 -4.52 -31.40 11.80
N SER A 238 -4.60 -32.61 12.37
CA SER A 238 -3.46 -33.53 12.47
C SER A 238 -3.01 -34.01 11.09
N SER A 239 -3.95 -34.26 10.19
CA SER A 239 -3.68 -34.63 8.80
C SER A 239 -3.07 -33.47 8.00
N LYS A 240 -3.55 -32.25 8.23
CA LYS A 240 -2.97 -31.02 7.64
C LYS A 240 -1.53 -30.80 8.09
N ALA A 241 -1.23 -31.01 9.37
CA ALA A 241 0.12 -30.87 9.93
C ALA A 241 1.08 -31.93 9.37
N PHE A 242 0.63 -33.19 9.32
CA PHE A 242 1.42 -34.30 8.76
C PHE A 242 1.82 -34.05 7.30
N LEU A 243 0.92 -33.49 6.49
CA LEU A 243 1.21 -33.16 5.10
C LEU A 243 2.18 -31.99 4.93
N LEU A 244 2.10 -30.95 5.77
CA LEU A 244 3.11 -29.89 5.77
C LEU A 244 4.49 -30.42 6.15
N SER A 245 4.55 -31.35 7.12
CA SER A 245 5.80 -31.99 7.54
C SER A 245 6.45 -32.76 6.38
N GLN A 246 5.68 -33.63 5.71
CA GLN A 246 6.19 -34.37 4.55
C GLN A 246 6.61 -33.46 3.39
N LEU A 247 5.87 -32.37 3.15
CA LEU A 247 6.25 -31.39 2.14
C LEU A 247 7.58 -30.73 2.51
N SER A 248 7.71 -30.27 3.74
CA SER A 248 8.93 -29.64 4.24
C SER A 248 10.13 -30.58 4.08
N GLU A 249 10.01 -31.84 4.50
CA GLU A 249 11.07 -32.85 4.33
C GLU A 249 11.45 -33.07 2.87
N LYS A 250 10.48 -33.16 1.96
CA LYS A 250 10.75 -33.30 0.52
C LYS A 250 11.44 -32.08 -0.08
N LEU A 251 11.09 -30.87 0.36
CA LEU A 251 11.73 -29.63 -0.09
C LEU A 251 13.18 -29.56 0.42
N ILE A 252 13.44 -29.97 1.67
CA ILE A 252 14.78 -30.08 2.24
C ILE A 252 15.62 -31.10 1.47
N GLN A 253 15.07 -32.28 1.15
CA GLN A 253 15.73 -33.29 0.31
C GLN A 253 16.07 -32.77 -1.11
N LYS A 254 15.41 -31.70 -1.57
CA LYS A 254 15.66 -31.03 -2.85
C LYS A 254 16.65 -29.87 -2.75
N GLY A 255 17.31 -29.70 -1.60
CA GLY A 255 18.39 -28.73 -1.40
C GLY A 255 17.95 -27.36 -0.89
N LEU A 256 16.68 -27.20 -0.52
CA LEU A 256 16.20 -25.97 0.13
C LEU A 256 16.56 -25.99 1.62
N THR A 257 17.19 -24.93 2.10
CA THR A 257 17.48 -24.70 3.52
C THR A 257 16.63 -23.53 4.04
N ASP A 258 16.32 -23.50 5.34
CA ASP A 258 15.58 -22.39 6.01
C ASP A 258 14.16 -22.11 5.48
N ILE A 259 13.40 -23.17 5.20
CA ILE A 259 12.01 -23.06 4.68
C ILE A 259 10.95 -23.03 5.79
N ASN A 260 9.96 -22.15 5.65
CA ASN A 260 8.75 -22.11 6.49
C ASN A 260 7.51 -22.37 5.64
N VAL A 261 6.89 -23.54 5.82
CA VAL A 261 5.74 -23.99 5.04
C VAL A 261 4.47 -23.90 5.88
N LYS A 262 3.50 -23.11 5.42
CA LYS A 262 2.19 -22.96 6.07
C LYS A 262 1.04 -23.08 5.09
N TRP A 263 -0.10 -23.58 5.55
CA TRP A 263 -1.34 -23.51 4.78
C TRP A 263 -1.79 -22.06 4.68
N THR A 264 -1.95 -21.54 3.46
CA THR A 264 -2.53 -20.22 3.22
C THR A 264 -4.04 -20.29 2.98
N ARG A 265 -4.56 -21.46 2.54
CA ARG A 265 -5.99 -21.78 2.40
C ARG A 265 -6.25 -23.27 2.66
N SER A 266 -7.46 -23.62 3.14
CA SER A 266 -7.85 -25.02 3.37
C SER A 266 -8.16 -25.75 2.05
N PRO A 267 -7.74 -27.03 1.89
CA PRO A 267 -8.02 -27.82 0.69
C PRO A 267 -9.53 -27.96 0.45
N GLN A 268 -9.97 -27.76 -0.79
CA GLN A 268 -11.36 -28.00 -1.19
C GLN A 268 -11.51 -29.48 -1.60
N ILE A 269 -12.38 -30.21 -0.92
CA ILE A 269 -12.64 -31.62 -1.22
C ILE A 269 -13.59 -31.67 -2.43
N LEU A 270 -13.08 -32.14 -3.57
CA LEU A 270 -13.90 -32.42 -4.73
C LEU A 270 -14.31 -33.90 -4.69
N HIS A 271 -15.56 -34.18 -4.34
CA HIS A 271 -16.13 -35.53 -4.43
C HIS A 271 -16.38 -35.85 -5.90
N TRP A 272 -15.73 -36.90 -6.41
CA TRP A 272 -16.10 -37.48 -7.71
C TRP A 272 -17.17 -38.56 -7.46
N LYS A 273 -18.21 -38.58 -8.31
CA LYS A 273 -19.19 -39.68 -8.36
C LYS A 273 -18.61 -40.86 -9.12
#